data_AF-A0A366DAP5-F1
#
_entry.id   AF-A0A366DAP5-F1
#
_cell.length_a   1.000
_cell.length_b   1.000
_cell.length_c   1.000
_cell.angle_alpha   90.00
_cell.angle_beta   90.00
_cell.angle_gamma   90.00
#
_symmetry.space_group_name_H-M   'P 1'
#
loop_
_entity.id
_entity.type
_entity.pdbx_description
1 polymer ?
#
loop_
_entity_poly.entity_id
_entity_poly.type
_entity_poly.pdbx_seq_one_letter_code
_entity_poly.pdbx_strand_id
1 'polypeptide(L)'
;MTWLTAEVIQALGAAFAMVITAWTAHQAREVKRLRERVEELEQQQKDEQQRFRAAAKVIRQLRRYADDLCDAMRRAGLVPPPSPVVIPPELAEEI
;
A
#
# COMPACT_ATOMS: atom_id res chain seq x y z
N MET A 1 60.88 -20.98 -5.26
CA MET A 1 59.44 -21.09 -4.98
C MET A 1 59.19 -20.55 -3.56
N THR A 2 59.11 -19.24 -3.39
CA THR A 2 58.98 -18.58 -2.08
C THR A 2 57.97 -17.43 -2.18
N TRP A 3 56.78 -17.74 -2.70
CA TRP A 3 55.71 -16.74 -2.95
C TRP A 3 54.50 -16.93 -2.02
N LEU A 4 54.57 -17.88 -1.09
CA LEU A 4 53.56 -18.19 -0.08
C LEU A 4 54.19 -18.08 1.30
N THR A 5 54.60 -16.87 1.69
CA THR A 5 54.94 -16.58 3.08
C THR A 5 53.66 -16.36 3.88
N ALA A 6 53.68 -16.69 5.18
CA ALA A 6 52.52 -16.56 6.07
C ALA A 6 51.91 -15.14 6.04
N GLU A 7 52.73 -14.11 5.88
CA GLU A 7 52.31 -12.71 5.76
C GLU A 7 51.40 -12.45 4.56
N VAL A 8 51.68 -13.05 3.40
CA VAL A 8 50.86 -12.86 2.18
C VAL A 8 49.48 -13.49 2.36
N ILE A 9 49.42 -14.68 2.96
CA ILE A 9 48.15 -15.38 3.23
C ILE A 9 47.32 -14.60 4.26
N GLN A 10 47.96 -14.06 5.30
CA GLN A 10 47.29 -13.28 6.33
C GLN A 10 46.78 -11.94 5.79
N ALA A 11 47.57 -11.25 4.97
CA ALA A 11 47.15 -10.01 4.30
C ALA A 11 45.98 -10.24 3.36
N LEU A 12 46.00 -11.34 2.58
CA LEU A 12 44.87 -11.72 1.73
C LEU A 12 43.62 -12.06 2.56
N GLY A 13 43.76 -12.82 3.65
CA GLY A 13 42.66 -13.12 4.56
C GLY A 13 42.04 -11.86 5.17
N ALA A 14 42.86 -10.90 5.59
CA ALA A 14 42.39 -9.62 6.10
C ALA A 14 41.69 -8.79 5.02
N ALA A 15 42.22 -8.76 3.79
CA ALA A 15 41.60 -8.08 2.66
C ALA A 15 40.22 -8.66 2.34
N PHE A 16 40.08 -9.99 2.29
CA PHE A 16 38.80 -10.64 2.08
C PHE A 16 37.80 -10.35 3.20
N ALA A 17 38.25 -10.42 4.46
CA ALA A 17 37.39 -10.12 5.60
C ALA A 17 36.86 -8.66 5.55
N MET A 18 37.69 -7.71 5.15
CA MET A 18 37.27 -6.32 4.97
C MET A 18 36.22 -6.16 3.86
N VAL A 19 36.42 -6.81 2.70
CA VAL A 19 35.46 -6.76 1.59
C VAL A 19 34.12 -7.38 2.00
N ILE A 20 34.13 -8.55 2.63
CA ILE A 20 32.92 -9.22 3.11
C ILE A 20 32.19 -8.35 4.13
N THR A 21 32.93 -7.75 5.07
CA THR A 21 32.34 -6.89 6.10
C THR A 21 31.73 -5.63 5.50
N ALA A 22 32.43 -4.98 4.57
CA ALA A 22 31.93 -3.79 3.88
C ALA A 22 30.67 -4.11 3.06
N TRP A 23 30.68 -5.23 2.32
CA TRP A 23 29.53 -5.69 1.56
C TRP A 23 28.34 -6.05 2.46
N THR A 24 28.59 -6.76 3.56
CA THR A 24 27.56 -7.12 4.54
C THR A 24 26.95 -5.87 5.17
N ALA A 25 27.76 -4.87 5.53
CA ALA A 25 27.27 -3.60 6.03
C ALA A 25 26.42 -2.84 5.00
N HIS A 26 26.80 -2.91 3.72
CA HIS A 26 26.02 -2.33 2.63
C HIS A 26 24.66 -3.02 2.48
N GLN A 27 24.63 -4.36 2.41
CA GLN A 27 23.40 -5.14 2.33
C GLN A 27 22.50 -4.89 3.54
N ALA A 28 23.05 -4.83 4.75
CA ALA A 28 22.27 -4.53 5.94
C ALA A 28 21.59 -3.16 5.86
N ARG A 29 22.27 -2.14 5.29
CA ARG A 29 21.69 -0.81 5.07
C ARG A 29 20.58 -0.84 4.01
N GLU A 30 20.78 -1.54 2.90
CA GLU A 30 19.76 -1.66 1.85
C GLU A 30 18.52 -2.39 2.34
N VAL A 31 18.70 -3.52 3.03
CA VAL A 31 17.60 -4.29 3.64
C VAL A 31 16.85 -3.44 4.66
N LYS A 32 17.57 -2.67 5.50
CA LYS A 32 16.93 -1.75 6.45
C LYS A 32 16.07 -0.72 5.72
N ARG A 33 16.62 -0.05 4.71
CA ARG A 33 15.89 0.95 3.91
C ARG A 33 14.65 0.37 3.22
N LEU A 34 14.75 -0.84 2.67
CA LEU A 34 13.62 -1.51 2.02
C LEU A 34 12.54 -1.89 3.03
N ARG A 35 12.92 -2.40 4.21
CA ARG A 35 11.98 -2.71 5.29
C ARG A 35 11.22 -1.47 5.76
N GLU A 36 11.93 -0.36 5.98
CA GLU A 36 11.30 0.92 6.37
C GLU A 36 10.27 1.38 5.33
N ARG A 37 10.59 1.27 4.03
CA ARG A 37 9.66 1.62 2.94
C ARG A 37 8.44 0.71 2.89
N VAL A 38 8.63 -0.59 3.09
CA VAL A 38 7.52 -1.55 3.13
C VAL A 38 6.59 -1.23 4.30
N GLU A 39 7.15 -0.97 5.49
CA GLU A 39 6.37 -0.61 6.67
C GLU A 39 5.59 0.70 6.46
N GLU A 40 6.21 1.71 5.84
CA GLU A 40 5.54 2.96 5.48
C GLU A 40 4.38 2.72 4.49
N LEU A 41 4.60 1.93 3.44
CA LEU A 41 3.57 1.61 2.45
C LEU A 41 2.42 0.79 3.06
N GLU A 42 2.72 -0.18 3.92
CA GLU A 42 1.70 -0.95 4.63
C GLU A 42 0.86 -0.07 5.55
N GLN A 43 1.49 0.91 6.21
CA GLN A 43 0.78 1.87 7.06
C GLN A 43 -0.11 2.80 6.22
N GLN A 44 0.39 3.32 5.10
CA GLN A 44 -0.38 4.12 4.16
C GLN A 44 -1.58 3.33 3.62
N GLN A 45 -1.39 2.06 3.25
CA GLN A 45 -2.47 1.20 2.76
C GLN A 45 -3.56 0.99 3.83
N LYS A 46 -3.18 0.79 5.11
CA LYS A 46 -4.14 0.67 6.22
C LYS A 46 -4.95 1.94 6.39
N ASP A 47 -4.29 3.10 6.36
CA ASP A 47 -4.95 4.40 6.52
C ASP A 47 -5.90 4.69 5.35
N GLU A 48 -5.48 4.39 4.12
CA GLU A 48 -6.31 4.50 2.93
C GLU A 48 -7.52 3.57 2.99
N GLN A 49 -7.34 2.30 3.35
CA GLN A 49 -8.45 1.35 3.51
C GLN A 49 -9.49 1.85 4.53
N GLN A 50 -9.05 2.44 5.65
CA GLN A 50 -9.95 3.03 6.62
C GLN A 50 -10.73 4.21 6.03
N ARG A 51 -10.06 5.10 5.29
CA ARG A 51 -10.69 6.24 4.61
C ARG A 51 -11.70 5.78 3.56
N PHE A 52 -11.35 4.80 2.72
CA PHE A 52 -12.27 4.21 1.75
C PHE A 52 -13.48 3.57 2.42
N ARG A 53 -13.28 2.82 3.52
CA ARG A 53 -14.38 2.22 4.27
C ARG A 53 -15.32 3.27 4.86
N ALA A 54 -14.77 4.37 5.38
CA ALA A 54 -15.56 5.48 5.89
C ALA A 54 -16.36 6.16 4.77
N ALA A 55 -15.71 6.45 3.63
CA ALA A 55 -16.37 7.03 2.45
C ALA A 55 -17.49 6.13 1.93
N ALA A 56 -17.24 4.83 1.78
CA ALA A 56 -18.23 3.84 1.35
C ALA A 56 -19.43 3.74 2.30
N LYS A 57 -19.22 3.95 3.61
CA LYS A 57 -20.31 4.01 4.59
C LYS A 57 -21.18 5.25 4.36
N VAL A 58 -20.57 6.41 4.15
CA VAL A 58 -21.29 7.67 3.87
C VAL A 58 -22.07 7.57 2.57
N ILE A 59 -21.47 7.08 1.49
CA ILE A 59 -22.13 6.88 0.20
C ILE A 59 -23.37 5.98 0.35
N ARG A 60 -23.25 4.87 1.09
CA ARG A 60 -24.39 3.98 1.36
C ARG A 60 -25.50 4.65 2.17
N GLN A 61 -25.16 5.50 3.13
CA GLN A 61 -26.15 6.26 3.90
C GLN A 61 -26.87 7.30 3.02
N LEU A 62 -26.13 8.01 2.17
CA LEU A 62 -26.70 8.96 1.22
C LEU A 62 -27.62 8.27 0.21
N ARG A 63 -27.22 7.10 -0.30
CA ARG A 63 -28.07 6.29 -1.19
C ARG A 63 -29.39 5.93 -0.51
N ARG A 64 -29.35 5.38 0.71
CA ARG A 64 -30.56 5.03 1.46
C ARG A 64 -31.47 6.24 1.68
N TYR A 65 -30.89 7.37 2.08
CA TYR A 65 -31.65 8.61 2.25
C TYR A 65 -32.33 9.07 0.94
N ALA A 66 -31.62 8.99 -0.19
CA ALA A 66 -32.18 9.31 -1.50
C ALA A 66 -33.31 8.34 -1.91
N ASP A 67 -33.14 7.05 -1.63
CA ASP A 67 -34.17 6.02 -1.87
C ASP A 67 -35.42 6.30 -1.02
N ASP A 68 -35.26 6.57 0.27
CA ASP A 68 -36.34 6.92 1.20
C ASP A 68 -37.10 8.17 0.74
N LEU A 69 -36.38 9.18 0.26
CA LEU A 69 -36.96 10.41 -0.27
C LEU A 69 -37.75 10.14 -1.56
N CYS A 70 -37.20 9.34 -2.48
CA CYS A 70 -37.88 8.96 -3.71
C CYS A 70 -39.17 8.19 -3.41
N ASP A 71 -39.15 7.30 -2.43
CA ASP A 71 -40.34 6.56 -1.99
C ASP A 71 -41.37 7.47 -1.34
N ALA A 72 -40.96 8.44 -0.51
CA ALA A 72 -41.86 9.44 0.05
C ALA A 72 -42.52 10.29 -1.05
N MET A 73 -41.77 10.72 -2.06
CA MET A 73 -42.30 11.43 -3.23
C MET A 73 -43.34 10.59 -3.99
N ARG A 74 -43.03 9.32 -4.26
CA ARG A 74 -43.96 8.40 -4.94
C ARG A 74 -45.26 8.22 -4.16
N ARG A 75 -45.18 8.07 -2.83
CA ARG A 75 -46.37 7.99 -1.95
C ARG A 75 -47.20 9.26 -1.96
N ALA A 76 -46.58 10.41 -2.19
CA ALA A 76 -47.26 11.69 -2.39
C ALA A 76 -47.78 11.90 -3.83
N GLY A 77 -47.66 10.90 -4.72
CA GLY A 77 -48.07 10.99 -6.12
C GLY A 77 -47.12 11.80 -7.02
N LEU A 78 -45.93 12.14 -6.53
CA LEU A 78 -44.91 12.86 -7.29
C LEU A 78 -43.96 11.87 -7.99
N VAL A 79 -43.42 12.29 -9.14
CA VAL A 79 -42.41 11.52 -9.88
C VAL A 79 -41.01 11.98 -9.44
N PRO A 80 -40.16 11.09 -8.87
CA PRO A 80 -38.80 11.45 -8.49
C PRO A 80 -37.94 11.79 -9.71
N PRO A 81 -36.97 12.72 -9.58
CA PRO A 81 -36.04 13.00 -10.66
C PRO A 81 -35.15 11.77 -10.95
N PRO A 82 -34.72 11.60 -12.21
CA PRO A 82 -33.77 10.54 -12.56
C PRO A 82 -32.43 10.75 -11.85
N SER A 83 -31.77 9.66 -11.47
CA SER A 83 -30.44 9.73 -10.87
C SER A 83 -29.44 10.35 -11.86
N PRO A 84 -28.70 11.41 -11.46
CA PRO A 84 -27.68 12.00 -12.32
C PRO A 84 -26.37 11.20 -12.32
N VAL A 85 -26.24 10.18 -11.46
CA VAL A 85 -25.00 9.42 -11.28
C VAL A 85 -24.93 8.27 -12.28
N VAL A 86 -23.88 8.29 -13.10
CA VAL A 86 -23.49 7.16 -13.95
C VAL A 86 -22.47 6.32 -13.18
N ILE A 87 -22.78 5.05 -12.98
CA ILE A 87 -21.86 4.09 -12.35
C ILE A 87 -20.78 3.73 -13.38
N PRO A 88 -19.48 3.97 -13.07
CA PRO A 88 -18.39 3.54 -13.94
C PRO A 88 -18.38 2.02 -14.11
N PRO A 89 -18.00 1.49 -15.30
CA PRO A 89 -18.01 0.05 -15.55
C PRO A 89 -17.09 -0.74 -14.60
N GLU A 90 -16.02 -0.12 -14.10
CA GLU A 90 -15.09 -0.72 -13.14
C GLU A 90 -15.75 -1.03 -11.78
N LEU A 91 -16.86 -0.37 -11.46
CA LEU A 91 -17.60 -0.52 -10.21
C LEU A 91 -18.91 -1.30 -10.38
N ALA A 92 -19.19 -1.82 -11.58
CA ALA A 92 -20.46 -2.50 -11.87
C ALA A 92 -20.60 -3.86 -11.16
N GLU A 93 -19.49 -4.55 -10.86
CA GLU A 93 -19.51 -5.85 -10.16
C GLU A 93 -19.57 -5.73 -8.63
N GLU A 94 -19.33 -4.54 -8.07
CA GLU A 94 -19.19 -4.33 -6.61
C GLU A 94 -20.45 -3.79 -5.90
N ILE A 95 -21.56 -3.60 -6.63
CA ILE A 95 -22.80 -2.97 -6.11
C ILE A 95 -23.91 -3.97 -5.84
#